data_AF-A0A220SWS3-F1
#
_entry.id   AF-A0A220SWS3-F1
#
_cell.length_a   1.000
_cell.length_b   1.000
_cell.length_c   1.000
_cell.angle_alpha   90.00
_cell.angle_beta   90.00
_cell.angle_gamma   90.00
#
_symmetry.space_group_name_H-M   'P 1'
#
loop_
_entity.id
_entity.type
_entity.pdbx_description
1 polymer ?
#
loop_
_entity_poly.entity_id
_entity_poly.type
_entity_poly.pdbx_seq_one_letter_code
_entity_poly.pdbx_strand_id
1 'polypeptide(L)'
;MPDDRQSRISRWWYSVAVPIVTLGLTWMAWATLHLVSEVRDTPSALVPANQLLTGPFLASLTVTVAFIIAVVLLVPLFSVSLWLDIRAVRRRDCNWSPNRIVYGGVALLHLVSIGVPTAQLLTVPAGIWYIYTRYRRIGLR
;
A
#
# COMPACT_ATOMS: atom_id res chain seq x y z
N MET A 1 -25.47 -7.72 -31.44
CA MET A 1 -24.65 -8.08 -30.27
C MET A 1 -23.93 -6.83 -29.81
N PRO A 2 -24.23 -6.27 -28.63
CA PRO A 2 -23.40 -5.24 -28.02
C PRO A 2 -22.01 -5.85 -27.77
N ASP A 3 -20.96 -5.14 -28.15
CA ASP A 3 -19.57 -5.59 -28.07
C ASP A 3 -19.14 -5.69 -26.59
N ASP A 4 -19.14 -6.89 -26.03
CA ASP A 4 -18.70 -7.22 -24.65
C ASP A 4 -17.24 -6.82 -24.34
N ARG A 5 -16.52 -6.26 -25.32
CA ARG A 5 -15.16 -5.74 -25.16
C ARG A 5 -15.11 -4.37 -24.48
N GLN A 6 -16.19 -3.58 -24.47
CA GLN A 6 -16.18 -2.24 -23.88
C GLN A 6 -16.31 -2.19 -22.35
N SER A 7 -16.78 -3.26 -21.68
CA SER A 7 -17.22 -3.17 -20.27
C SER A 7 -16.19 -3.51 -19.20
N ARG A 8 -15.06 -4.17 -19.51
CA ARG A 8 -14.09 -4.61 -18.48
C ARG A 8 -13.08 -3.52 -18.11
N ILE A 9 -13.47 -2.58 -17.27
CA ILE A 9 -12.56 -1.58 -16.68
C ILE A 9 -11.36 -2.30 -16.04
N SER A 10 -10.19 -1.64 -16.06
CA SER A 10 -8.94 -2.26 -15.63
C SER A 10 -9.04 -2.76 -14.19
N ARG A 11 -8.45 -3.93 -13.88
CA ARG A 11 -8.42 -4.49 -12.52
C ARG A 11 -7.06 -4.27 -11.83
N TRP A 12 -6.15 -3.53 -12.45
CA TRP A 12 -4.83 -3.23 -11.87
C TRP A 12 -4.93 -2.40 -10.58
N TRP A 13 -6.04 -1.71 -10.35
CA TRP A 13 -6.28 -0.94 -9.13
C TRP A 13 -6.24 -1.79 -7.85
N TYR A 14 -6.60 -3.09 -7.89
CA TYR A 14 -6.51 -3.97 -6.72
C TYR A 14 -5.06 -4.05 -6.21
N SER A 15 -4.13 -4.18 -7.14
CA SER A 15 -2.70 -4.25 -6.86
C SER A 15 -2.10 -2.90 -6.43
N VAL A 16 -2.83 -1.79 -6.56
CA VAL A 16 -2.51 -0.49 -5.96
C VAL A 16 -3.08 -0.40 -4.54
N ALA A 17 -4.30 -0.90 -4.33
CA ALA A 17 -5.00 -0.86 -3.06
C ALA A 17 -4.40 -1.82 -2.01
N VAL A 18 -4.05 -3.04 -2.40
CA VAL A 18 -3.50 -4.07 -1.51
C VAL A 18 -2.25 -3.57 -0.76
N PRO A 19 -1.21 -3.02 -1.41
CA PRO A 19 -0.05 -2.44 -0.71
C PRO A 19 -0.42 -1.39 0.34
N ILE A 20 -1.39 -0.52 0.04
CA ILE A 20 -1.86 0.53 0.97
C ILE A 20 -2.55 -0.09 2.19
N VAL A 21 -3.43 -1.06 1.97
CA VAL A 21 -4.12 -1.77 3.06
C VAL A 21 -3.13 -2.56 3.91
N THR A 22 -2.21 -3.29 3.28
CA THR A 22 -1.17 -4.04 3.98
C THR A 22 -0.30 -3.11 4.82
N LEU A 23 0.09 -1.94 4.31
CA LEU A 23 0.82 -0.96 5.09
C LEU A 23 0.03 -0.48 6.32
N GLY A 24 -1.27 -0.23 6.17
CA GLY A 24 -2.15 0.10 7.30
C GLY A 24 -2.17 -0.99 8.36
N LEU A 25 -2.25 -2.25 7.94
CA LEU A 25 -2.18 -3.41 8.84
C LEU A 25 -0.81 -3.52 9.53
N THR A 26 0.29 -3.21 8.83
CA THR A 26 1.63 -3.14 9.42
C THR A 26 1.66 -2.13 10.58
N TRP A 27 1.11 -0.93 10.37
CA TRP A 27 1.06 0.11 11.41
C TRP A 27 0.19 -0.31 12.61
N MET A 28 -0.94 -0.98 12.36
CA MET A 28 -1.79 -1.51 13.44
C MET A 28 -1.08 -2.60 14.25
N ALA A 29 -0.38 -3.52 13.57
CA ALA A 29 0.39 -4.58 14.21
C ALA A 29 1.55 -3.99 15.04
N TRP A 30 2.26 -3.01 14.48
CA TRP A 30 3.33 -2.30 15.17
C TRP A 30 2.81 -1.52 16.38
N ALA A 31 1.67 -0.84 16.27
CA ALA A 31 1.05 -0.16 17.40
C ALA A 31 0.66 -1.16 18.51
N THR A 32 0.13 -2.32 18.14
CA THR A 32 -0.18 -3.40 19.09
C THR A 32 1.07 -3.89 19.80
N LEU A 33 2.17 -4.08 19.07
CA LEU A 33 3.47 -4.47 19.63
C LEU A 33 3.94 -3.45 20.68
N HIS A 34 3.81 -2.15 20.42
CA HIS A 34 4.13 -1.09 21.39
C HIS A 34 3.23 -1.08 22.62
N LEU A 35 1.95 -1.43 22.48
CA LEU A 35 1.03 -1.49 23.62
C LEU A 35 1.32 -2.66 24.58
N VAL A 36 1.96 -3.73 24.08
CA VAL A 36 2.29 -4.93 24.89
C VAL A 36 3.76 -5.02 25.25
N SER A 37 4.55 -4.01 24.90
CA SER A 37 5.98 -3.96 25.17
C SER A 37 6.36 -2.82 26.10
N GLU A 38 7.52 -2.95 26.70
CA GLU A 38 8.24 -1.90 27.40
C GLU A 38 9.61 -1.69 26.76
N VAL A 39 10.13 -0.46 26.88
CA VAL A 39 11.45 -0.09 26.36
C VAL A 39 12.49 -0.43 27.41
N ARG A 40 13.48 -1.25 27.05
CA ARG A 40 14.57 -1.64 27.95
C ARG A 40 15.90 -1.15 27.41
N ASP A 41 16.65 -0.40 28.22
CA ASP A 41 18.01 0.11 27.95
C ASP A 41 18.14 1.10 26.76
N THR A 42 17.44 0.87 25.63
CA THR A 42 17.44 1.72 24.44
C THR A 42 16.06 1.73 23.76
N PRO A 43 15.69 2.78 23.01
CA PRO A 43 14.37 2.90 22.36
C PRO A 43 13.98 1.76 21.41
N SER A 44 14.97 1.01 20.90
CA SER A 44 14.78 -0.08 19.93
C SER A 44 14.73 -1.47 20.57
N ALA A 45 15.05 -1.60 21.86
CA ALA A 45 14.99 -2.86 22.58
C ALA A 45 13.63 -3.01 23.27
N LEU A 46 12.65 -3.47 22.49
CA LEU A 46 11.32 -3.81 22.98
C LEU A 46 11.34 -5.19 23.64
N VAL A 47 10.84 -5.28 24.86
CA VAL A 47 10.62 -6.53 25.59
C VAL A 47 9.15 -6.61 26.03
N PRO A 48 8.61 -7.82 26.31
CA PRO A 48 7.26 -7.92 26.86
C PRO A 48 7.15 -7.12 28.16
N ALA A 49 6.10 -6.30 28.29
CA ALA A 49 5.92 -5.45 29.49
C ALA A 49 5.72 -6.24 30.79
N ASN A 50 5.29 -7.50 30.70
CA ASN A 50 5.26 -8.44 31.81
C ASN A 50 5.12 -9.88 31.28
N GLN A 51 5.22 -10.86 32.17
CA GLN A 51 5.14 -12.28 31.81
C GLN A 51 3.80 -12.68 31.15
N LEU A 52 2.67 -12.08 31.55
CA LEU A 52 1.35 -12.37 30.98
C LEU A 52 1.22 -11.90 29.53
N LEU A 53 1.96 -10.86 29.14
CA LEU A 53 1.94 -10.28 27.80
C LEU A 53 2.96 -10.92 26.83
N THR A 54 3.73 -11.90 27.28
CA THR A 54 4.74 -12.59 26.44
C THR A 54 4.12 -13.18 25.17
N GLY A 55 2.98 -13.86 25.28
CA GLY A 55 2.28 -14.44 24.13
C GLY A 55 1.82 -13.39 23.11
N PRO A 56 1.01 -12.39 23.53
CA PRO A 56 0.62 -11.27 22.68
C PRO A 56 1.81 -10.50 22.05
N PHE A 57 2.90 -10.31 22.81
CA PHE A 57 4.12 -9.71 22.31
C PHE A 57 4.74 -10.51 21.17
N LEU A 58 4.95 -11.83 21.34
CA LEU A 58 5.53 -12.67 20.30
C LEU A 58 4.62 -12.75 19.05
N ALA A 59 3.30 -12.82 19.25
CA ALA A 59 2.35 -12.82 18.15
C ALA A 59 2.39 -11.50 17.37
N SER A 60 2.30 -10.36 18.04
CA SER A 60 2.35 -9.03 17.40
C SER A 60 3.69 -8.76 16.73
N LEU A 61 4.81 -9.17 17.33
CA LEU A 61 6.14 -9.10 16.72
C LEU A 61 6.19 -9.90 15.41
N THR A 62 5.74 -11.15 15.45
CA THR A 62 5.74 -12.03 14.27
C THR A 62 4.88 -11.47 13.15
N VAL A 63 3.66 -11.02 13.48
CA VAL A 63 2.74 -10.42 12.51
C VAL A 63 3.31 -9.13 11.93
N THR A 64 3.94 -8.29 12.74
CA THR A 64 4.59 -7.05 12.29
C THR A 64 5.69 -7.36 11.29
N VAL A 65 6.59 -8.30 11.60
CA VAL A 65 7.67 -8.73 10.69
C VAL A 65 7.10 -9.29 9.39
N ALA A 66 6.09 -10.16 9.47
CA ALA A 66 5.44 -10.74 8.28
C ALA A 66 4.83 -9.65 7.38
N PHE A 67 4.14 -8.66 7.95
CA PHE A 67 3.57 -7.57 7.16
C PHE A 67 4.62 -6.62 6.60
N ILE A 68 5.73 -6.35 7.30
CA ILE A 68 6.85 -5.58 6.73
C ILE A 68 7.38 -6.28 5.48
N ILE A 69 7.62 -7.60 5.55
CA ILE A 69 8.07 -8.38 4.39
C ILE A 69 7.04 -8.29 3.26
N ALA A 70 5.75 -8.46 3.56
CA ALA A 70 4.68 -8.35 2.57
C ALA A 70 4.66 -6.97 1.90
N VAL A 71 4.76 -5.88 2.67
CA VAL A 71 4.83 -4.50 2.12
C VAL A 71 6.00 -4.36 1.16
N VAL A 72 7.20 -4.81 1.54
CA VAL A 72 8.39 -4.71 0.68
C VAL A 72 8.19 -5.46 -0.63
N LEU A 73 7.63 -6.67 -0.59
CA LEU A 73 7.32 -7.46 -1.79
C LEU A 73 6.23 -6.82 -2.67
N LEU A 74 5.33 -6.04 -2.07
CA LEU A 74 4.23 -5.36 -2.76
C LEU A 74 4.63 -4.04 -3.40
N VAL A 75 5.78 -3.43 -3.03
CA VAL A 75 6.25 -2.16 -3.61
C VAL A 75 6.42 -2.22 -5.15
N PRO A 76 7.09 -3.23 -5.73
CA PRO A 76 7.16 -3.36 -7.19
C PRO A 76 5.78 -3.54 -7.82
N LEU A 77 4.91 -4.32 -7.15
CA LEU A 77 3.57 -4.60 -7.64
C LEU A 77 2.71 -3.32 -7.68
N PHE A 78 2.77 -2.47 -6.64
CA PHE A 78 2.15 -1.15 -6.63
C PHE A 78 2.60 -0.32 -7.83
N SER A 79 3.91 -0.23 -8.02
CA SER A 79 4.54 0.65 -9.00
C SER A 79 4.17 0.25 -10.44
N VAL A 80 4.28 -1.05 -10.76
CA VAL A 80 3.91 -1.60 -12.07
C VAL A 80 2.40 -1.47 -12.29
N SER A 81 1.58 -1.79 -11.29
CA SER A 81 0.13 -1.79 -11.44
C SER A 81 -0.43 -0.39 -11.60
N LEU A 82 0.10 0.60 -10.88
CA LEU A 82 -0.26 2.01 -11.06
C LEU A 82 0.03 2.46 -12.49
N TRP A 83 1.23 2.16 -13.01
CA TRP A 83 1.60 2.50 -14.39
C TRP A 83 0.68 1.82 -15.43
N LEU A 84 0.38 0.53 -15.24
CA LEU A 84 -0.51 -0.22 -16.12
C LEU A 84 -1.95 0.29 -16.07
N ASP A 85 -2.49 0.60 -14.89
CA ASP A 85 -3.83 1.15 -14.73
C ASP A 85 -3.95 2.51 -15.44
N ILE A 86 -2.99 3.41 -15.24
CA ILE A 86 -2.95 4.72 -15.93
C ILE A 86 -2.93 4.54 -17.44
N ARG A 87 -2.06 3.65 -17.96
CA ARG A 87 -1.96 3.40 -19.40
C ARG A 87 -3.27 2.84 -19.94
N ALA A 88 -3.95 1.98 -19.20
CA ALA A 88 -5.23 1.40 -19.58
C ALA A 88 -6.36 2.45 -19.55
N VAL A 89 -6.43 3.28 -18.51
CA VAL A 89 -7.44 4.33 -18.35
C VAL A 89 -7.30 5.38 -19.46
N ARG A 90 -6.08 5.85 -19.75
CA ARG A 90 -5.83 6.85 -20.81
C ARG A 90 -6.11 6.36 -22.22
N ARG A 91 -6.08 5.04 -22.45
CA ARG A 91 -6.44 4.43 -23.75
C ARG A 91 -7.94 4.33 -23.96
N ARG A 92 -8.74 4.52 -22.90
CA ARG A 92 -10.19 4.53 -22.98
C ARG A 92 -10.69 5.94 -23.15
N ASP A 93 -11.73 6.07 -23.95
CA ASP A 93 -12.51 7.29 -24.08
C ASP A 93 -13.42 7.42 -22.84
N CYS A 94 -12.80 7.74 -21.71
CA CYS A 94 -13.48 7.93 -20.45
C CYS A 94 -13.30 9.37 -19.96
N ASN A 95 -14.22 9.82 -19.11
CA ASN A 95 -14.30 11.21 -18.63
C ASN A 95 -13.14 11.62 -17.69
N TRP A 96 -12.07 10.82 -17.60
CA TRP A 96 -10.91 11.09 -16.76
C TRP A 96 -9.62 10.59 -17.40
N SER A 97 -8.64 11.49 -17.53
CA SER A 97 -7.30 11.19 -18.03
C SER A 97 -6.26 11.50 -16.95
N PRO A 98 -5.78 10.50 -16.19
CA PRO A 98 -4.75 10.73 -15.18
C PRO A 98 -3.45 11.24 -15.82
N ASN A 99 -2.82 12.24 -15.20
CA ASN A 99 -1.54 12.77 -15.69
C ASN A 99 -0.44 11.70 -15.56
N ARG A 100 0.05 11.21 -16.70
CA ARG A 100 1.06 10.14 -16.77
C ARG A 100 2.39 10.53 -16.13
N ILE A 101 2.78 11.80 -16.21
CA ILE A 101 4.06 12.28 -15.64
C ILE A 101 3.97 12.25 -14.12
N VAL A 102 2.89 12.79 -13.55
CA VAL A 102 2.69 12.85 -12.09
C VAL A 102 2.64 11.45 -11.50
N TYR A 103 1.72 10.60 -11.97
CA TYR A 103 1.56 9.27 -11.37
C TYR A 103 2.63 8.26 -11.80
N GLY A 104 3.29 8.48 -12.94
CA GLY A 104 4.51 7.75 -13.29
C GLY A 104 5.66 8.09 -12.33
N GLY A 105 5.80 9.36 -11.96
CA GLY A 105 6.71 9.81 -10.91
C GLY A 105 6.38 9.18 -9.56
N VAL A 106 5.09 9.12 -9.17
CA VAL A 106 4.64 8.43 -7.95
C VAL A 106 5.02 6.95 -7.97
N ALA A 107 4.81 6.25 -9.08
CA ALA A 107 5.20 4.85 -9.21
C ALA A 107 6.72 4.64 -9.06
N LEU A 108 7.54 5.47 -9.72
CA LEU A 108 9.00 5.40 -9.60
C LEU A 108 9.48 5.74 -8.19
N LEU A 109 8.92 6.80 -7.58
CA LEU A 109 9.24 7.19 -6.21
C LEU A 109 8.83 6.11 -5.20
N HIS A 110 7.72 5.41 -5.44
CA HIS A 110 7.30 4.31 -4.57
C HIS A 110 8.27 3.14 -4.67
N LEU A 111 8.83 2.84 -5.84
CA LEU A 111 9.86 1.81 -5.99
C LEU A 111 11.12 2.12 -5.17
N VAL A 112 11.52 3.40 -5.08
CA VAL A 112 12.63 3.85 -4.22
C VAL A 112 12.34 3.59 -2.73
N SER A 113 11.07 3.42 -2.34
CA SER A 113 10.70 3.20 -0.95
C SER A 113 11.18 1.88 -0.36
N ILE A 114 11.71 0.97 -1.18
CA ILE A 114 12.40 -0.23 -0.69
C ILE A 114 13.65 0.17 0.12
N GLY A 115 14.43 1.14 -0.38
CA GLY A 115 15.62 1.66 0.29
C GLY A 115 15.34 2.89 1.16
N VAL A 116 14.30 3.67 0.84
CA VAL A 116 13.95 4.90 1.55
C VAL A 116 12.48 4.87 1.97
N PRO A 117 12.12 4.18 3.07
CA PRO A 117 10.73 3.98 3.47
C PRO A 117 9.92 5.28 3.63
N THR A 118 10.58 6.39 3.96
CA THR A 118 9.94 7.71 4.08
C THR A 118 9.31 8.22 2.78
N ALA A 119 9.73 7.70 1.60
CA ALA A 119 9.06 7.96 0.33
C ALA A 119 7.58 7.52 0.32
N GLN A 120 7.19 6.60 1.20
CA GLN A 120 5.79 6.18 1.39
C GLN A 120 4.90 7.30 1.90
N LEU A 121 5.44 8.28 2.64
CA LEU A 121 4.68 9.43 3.14
C LEU A 121 4.08 10.29 2.03
N LEU A 122 4.68 10.29 0.83
CA LEU A 122 4.16 11.00 -0.34
C LEU A 122 3.39 10.07 -1.27
N THR A 123 3.92 8.87 -1.50
CA THR A 123 3.41 7.96 -2.52
C THR A 123 2.13 7.24 -2.09
N VAL A 124 1.96 6.95 -0.80
CA VAL A 124 0.74 6.31 -0.27
C VAL A 124 -0.45 7.26 -0.33
N PRO A 125 -0.39 8.52 0.16
CA PRO A 125 -1.48 9.47 -0.02
C PRO A 125 -1.81 9.71 -1.50
N ALA A 126 -0.80 9.79 -2.37
CA ALA A 126 -1.02 9.91 -3.81
C ALA A 126 -1.73 8.69 -4.41
N GLY A 127 -1.40 7.48 -3.96
CA GLY A 127 -2.09 6.23 -4.33
C GLY A 127 -3.54 6.18 -3.83
N ILE A 128 -3.79 6.62 -2.60
CA ILE A 128 -5.15 6.75 -2.04
C ILE A 128 -5.96 7.75 -2.87
N TRP A 129 -5.39 8.93 -3.15
CA TRP A 129 -6.03 9.96 -3.96
C TRP A 129 -6.32 9.48 -5.39
N TYR A 130 -5.41 8.70 -5.98
CA TYR A 130 -5.60 8.05 -7.27
C TYR A 130 -6.83 7.14 -7.25
N ILE A 131 -6.90 6.21 -6.28
CA ILE A 131 -8.01 5.26 -6.15
C ILE A 131 -9.33 6.00 -5.89
N TYR A 132 -9.32 7.01 -5.02
CA TYR A 132 -10.50 7.84 -4.74
C TYR A 132 -11.01 8.55 -6.00
N THR A 133 -10.10 9.18 -6.76
CA THR A 133 -10.46 9.90 -7.99
C THR A 133 -10.98 8.93 -9.05
N ARG A 134 -10.32 7.77 -9.20
CA ARG A 134 -10.75 6.70 -10.09
C ARG A 134 -12.16 6.22 -9.76
N TYR A 135 -12.42 5.92 -8.49
CA TYR A 135 -13.75 5.51 -8.01
C TYR A 135 -14.81 6.55 -8.35
N ARG A 136 -14.56 7.84 -8.10
CA ARG A 136 -15.53 8.91 -8.37
C ARG A 136 -15.77 9.18 -9.85
N ARG A 137 -14.79 8.97 -10.71
CA ARG A 137 -14.86 9.36 -12.13
C ARG A 137 -15.28 8.21 -13.05
N ILE A 138 -14.79 6.99 -12.78
CA ILE A 138 -14.98 5.83 -13.65
C ILE A 138 -15.38 4.54 -12.90
N GLY A 139 -15.44 4.57 -11.56
CA GLY A 139 -15.81 3.42 -10.74
C GLY A 139 -14.65 2.43 -10.48
N LEU A 140 -14.98 1.36 -9.75
CA LEU A 140 -14.06 0.26 -9.39
C LEU A 140 -14.42 -1.09 -10.02
N ARG A 141 -15.37 -1.09 -10.96
CA ARG A 141 -15.79 -2.29 -11.70
C ARG A 141 -14.72 -2.73 -12.70
#